data_AF-A0A538NRP4-F1
#
_entry.id   AF-A0A538NRP4-F1
#
_cell.length_a   1.000
_cell.length_b   1.000
_cell.length_c   1.000
_cell.angle_alpha   90.00
_cell.angle_beta   90.00
_cell.angle_gamma   90.00
#
_symmetry.space_group_name_H-M   'P 1'
#
loop_
_entity.id
_entity.type
_entity.pdbx_description
1 polymer ?
#
loop_
_entity_poly.entity_id
_entity_poly.type
_entity_poly.pdbx_seq_one_letter_code
_entity_poly.pdbx_strand_id
1 'polypeptide(L)'
;MSYIELHANSAFSFLRGASFPEQLVQVAAELEMPALALLDRNGVYGSQRFSVAGREQKVRPIIGAELTMEDGSVLPVLVASRLGYANLCSLLTQAHLRSEVKGECAVKWEELPEFAQGLIALLGLGSVNCQPAVFGSLPKTSSTHVCQSDHAVQQAAGQSRLAACSPQNTEDRAQCLIDAFGRENVYVEVQRHFLRGEDRVNRALVDFASKFRLALIATNGVQYAKPYGRQVLDVFTCIREHTHLDLAGKLLTQNAERHLKSDAEMRA
;
A
#
# COMPACT_ATOMS: atom_id res chain seq x y z
N MET A 1 -14.78 -20.78 7.28
CA MET A 1 -13.71 -19.95 7.89
C MET A 1 -14.21 -18.52 7.88
N SER A 2 -14.15 -17.80 9.00
CA SER A 2 -14.47 -16.37 8.95
C SER A 2 -13.34 -15.62 8.25
N TYR A 3 -13.69 -14.61 7.47
CA TYR A 3 -12.75 -13.68 6.88
C TYR A 3 -12.00 -12.87 7.96
N ILE A 4 -10.78 -12.44 7.64
CA ILE A 4 -9.96 -11.51 8.43
C ILE A 4 -9.43 -10.47 7.46
N GLU A 5 -9.63 -9.19 7.76
CA GLU A 5 -9.04 -8.11 6.97
C GLU A 5 -7.56 -7.94 7.33
N LEU A 6 -6.70 -8.04 6.32
CA LEU A 6 -5.25 -7.96 6.44
C LEU A 6 -4.65 -6.69 5.85
N HIS A 7 -5.48 -5.78 5.33
CA HIS A 7 -5.03 -4.48 4.84
C HIS A 7 -6.05 -3.39 5.18
N ALA A 8 -5.81 -2.68 6.28
CA ALA A 8 -6.60 -1.51 6.66
C ALA A 8 -5.73 -0.33 7.07
N ASN A 9 -6.17 0.88 6.75
CA ASN A 9 -5.56 2.14 7.14
C ASN A 9 -6.47 2.88 8.12
N SER A 10 -5.88 3.45 9.17
CA SER A 10 -6.60 4.33 10.08
C SER A 10 -6.44 5.80 9.70
N ALA A 11 -7.11 6.69 10.43
CA ALA A 11 -6.96 8.14 10.35
C ALA A 11 -5.52 8.62 10.63
N PHE A 12 -4.64 7.78 11.19
CA PHE A 12 -3.23 8.08 11.32
C PHE A 12 -2.44 7.93 10.01
N SER A 13 -3.01 7.24 9.00
CA SER A 13 -2.63 7.43 7.60
C SER A 13 -3.17 8.77 7.12
N PHE A 14 -2.41 9.84 7.38
CA PHE A 14 -2.90 11.21 7.24
C PHE A 14 -3.53 11.47 5.86
N LEU A 15 -4.77 11.97 5.87
CA LEU A 15 -5.59 12.22 4.67
C LEU A 15 -5.78 11.00 3.75
N ARG A 16 -5.60 9.78 4.25
CA ARG A 16 -5.75 8.51 3.52
C ARG A 16 -6.63 7.48 4.23
N GLY A 17 -6.80 7.58 5.54
CA GLY A 17 -7.82 6.86 6.30
C GLY A 17 -8.81 7.81 6.97
N ALA A 18 -10.05 7.37 7.11
CA ALA A 18 -11.18 8.17 7.59
C ALA A 18 -11.80 7.61 8.88
N SER A 19 -11.16 6.64 9.53
CA SER A 19 -11.63 6.07 10.80
C SER A 19 -10.49 5.86 11.77
N PHE A 20 -10.75 6.13 13.05
CA PHE A 20 -9.76 5.87 14.09
C PHE A 20 -9.57 4.36 14.29
N PRO A 21 -8.40 3.92 14.79
CA PRO A 21 -8.15 2.52 15.09
C PRO A 21 -9.22 1.87 15.98
N GLU A 22 -9.71 2.60 16.97
CA GLU A 22 -10.75 2.16 17.90
C GLU A 22 -12.06 1.85 17.17
N GLN A 23 -12.44 2.68 16.20
CA GLN A 23 -13.64 2.47 15.40
C GLN A 23 -13.50 1.27 14.45
N LEU A 24 -12.33 1.08 13.85
CA LEU A 24 -12.04 -0.09 13.01
C LEU A 24 -12.17 -1.38 13.83
N VAL A 25 -11.59 -1.42 15.04
CA VAL A 25 -11.70 -2.57 15.94
C VAL A 25 -13.15 -2.80 16.37
N GLN A 26 -13.88 -1.74 16.72
CA GLN A 26 -15.29 -1.87 17.11
C GLN A 26 -16.11 -2.53 16.00
N VAL A 27 -15.95 -2.09 14.75
CA VAL A 27 -16.67 -2.68 13.62
C VAL A 27 -16.20 -4.10 13.33
N ALA A 28 -14.91 -4.39 13.46
CA ALA A 28 -14.42 -5.76 13.33
C ALA A 28 -15.05 -6.69 14.38
N ALA A 29 -15.25 -6.23 15.61
CA ALA A 29 -15.96 -6.97 16.65
C ALA A 29 -17.45 -7.14 16.34
N GLU A 30 -18.12 -6.09 15.84
CA GLU A 30 -19.52 -6.15 15.36
C GLU A 30 -19.71 -7.20 14.24
N LEU A 31 -18.69 -7.39 13.40
CA LEU A 31 -18.64 -8.38 12.32
C LEU A 31 -18.11 -9.76 12.75
N GLU A 32 -17.89 -9.96 14.05
CA GLU A 32 -17.34 -11.20 14.63
C GLU A 32 -15.98 -11.62 14.04
N MET A 33 -15.19 -10.64 13.60
CA MET A 33 -13.88 -10.88 13.00
C MET A 33 -12.85 -11.21 14.10
N PRO A 34 -12.16 -12.36 14.05
CA PRO A 34 -11.27 -12.80 15.13
C PRO A 34 -9.94 -12.03 15.18
N ALA A 35 -9.56 -11.38 14.08
CA ALA A 35 -8.35 -10.60 13.96
C ALA A 35 -8.53 -9.46 12.95
N LEU A 36 -7.72 -8.41 13.03
CA LEU A 36 -7.70 -7.32 12.06
C LEU A 36 -6.25 -6.81 11.95
N ALA A 37 -5.81 -6.48 10.73
CA ALA A 37 -4.53 -5.81 10.51
C ALA A 37 -4.68 -4.30 10.35
N LEU A 38 -3.73 -3.54 10.89
CA LEU A 38 -3.60 -2.11 10.69
C LEU A 38 -2.24 -1.77 10.06
N LEU A 39 -2.27 -1.18 8.87
CA LEU A 39 -1.14 -0.84 8.03
C LEU A 39 -1.17 0.66 7.74
N ASP A 40 -0.81 1.46 8.73
CA ASP A 40 -0.76 2.91 8.51
C ASP A 40 0.36 3.30 7.52
N ARG A 41 0.15 4.39 6.79
CA ARG A 41 1.07 4.85 5.75
C ARG A 41 2.37 5.37 6.35
N ASN A 42 3.50 4.80 5.93
CA ASN A 42 4.86 5.21 6.29
C ASN A 42 5.11 5.28 7.80
N GLY A 43 4.38 4.50 8.61
CA GLY A 43 4.45 4.60 10.06
C GLY A 43 3.61 3.56 10.78
N VAL A 44 3.91 3.36 12.05
CA VAL A 44 3.12 2.53 12.97
C VAL A 44 2.35 3.41 13.97
N TYR A 45 1.88 4.56 13.51
CA TYR A 45 1.34 5.64 14.34
C TYR A 45 0.11 5.22 15.17
N GLY A 46 -0.85 4.53 14.54
CA GLY A 46 -2.06 4.05 15.20
C GLY A 46 -1.89 2.74 15.98
N SER A 47 -0.71 2.09 15.92
CA SER A 47 -0.50 0.70 16.36
C SER A 47 -0.81 0.46 17.84
N GLN A 48 -0.45 1.39 18.72
CA GLN A 48 -0.69 1.23 20.16
C GLN A 48 -2.18 1.35 20.50
N ARG A 49 -2.85 2.37 19.95
CA ARG A 49 -4.30 2.56 20.12
C ARG A 49 -5.08 1.36 19.58
N PHE A 50 -4.70 0.90 18.40
CA PHE A 50 -5.23 -0.30 17.78
C PHE A 50 -5.05 -1.55 18.67
N SER A 51 -3.85 -1.74 19.21
CA SER A 51 -3.54 -2.90 20.05
C SER A 51 -4.32 -2.92 21.36
N VAL A 52 -4.50 -1.76 21.99
CA VAL A 52 -5.29 -1.62 23.21
C VAL A 52 -6.76 -1.93 22.92
N ALA A 53 -7.35 -1.27 21.92
CA ALA A 53 -8.74 -1.50 21.53
C ALA A 53 -8.99 -2.96 21.14
N GLY A 54 -8.09 -3.58 20.37
CA GLY A 54 -8.20 -4.98 19.95
C GLY A 54 -8.27 -5.94 21.13
N ARG A 55 -7.44 -5.73 22.16
CA ARG A 55 -7.46 -6.54 23.38
C ARG A 55 -8.77 -6.38 24.16
N GLU A 56 -9.28 -5.16 24.29
CA GLU A 56 -10.54 -4.89 24.99
C GLU A 56 -11.74 -5.54 24.29
N GLN A 57 -11.76 -5.51 22.96
CA GLN A 57 -12.83 -6.06 22.12
C GLN A 57 -12.60 -7.52 21.70
N LYS A 58 -11.54 -8.16 22.18
CA LYS A 58 -11.15 -9.54 21.84
C LYS A 58 -10.93 -9.78 20.33
N VAL A 59 -10.55 -8.76 19.59
CA VAL A 59 -10.11 -8.84 18.19
C VAL A 59 -8.58 -8.85 18.18
N ARG A 60 -7.95 -9.91 17.68
CA ARG A 60 -6.49 -10.01 17.66
C ARG A 60 -5.89 -8.93 16.74
N PRO A 61 -5.09 -7.98 17.27
CA PRO A 61 -4.46 -6.97 16.43
C PRO A 61 -3.26 -7.58 15.68
N ILE A 62 -3.15 -7.25 14.39
CA ILE A 62 -2.00 -7.53 13.55
C ILE A 62 -1.42 -6.18 13.11
N ILE A 63 -0.13 -5.96 13.33
CA ILE A 63 0.52 -4.67 13.05
C ILE A 63 1.27 -4.77 11.73
N GLY A 64 1.25 -3.68 10.97
CA GLY A 64 2.01 -3.53 9.74
C GLY A 64 2.15 -2.06 9.37
N ALA A 65 2.54 -1.81 8.12
CA ALA A 65 2.56 -0.48 7.53
C ALA A 65 2.46 -0.57 6.00
N GLU A 66 1.93 0.47 5.38
CA GLU A 66 2.13 0.70 3.94
C GLU A 66 3.44 1.46 3.74
N LEU A 67 4.42 0.84 3.09
CA LEU A 67 5.68 1.49 2.74
C LEU A 67 5.54 2.20 1.40
N THR A 68 5.83 3.49 1.35
CA THR A 68 6.03 4.18 0.06
C THR A 68 7.44 3.90 -0.41
N MET A 69 7.56 3.31 -1.59
CA MET A 69 8.83 3.01 -2.22
C MET A 69 9.37 4.23 -2.98
N GLU A 70 10.67 4.27 -3.23
CA GLU A 70 11.34 5.35 -3.98
C GLU A 70 10.80 5.58 -5.41
N ASP A 71 10.18 4.56 -6.00
CA ASP A 71 9.53 4.63 -7.32
C ASP A 71 8.05 5.04 -7.25
N GLY A 72 7.58 5.46 -6.07
CA GLY A 72 6.21 5.90 -5.80
C GLY A 72 5.22 4.75 -5.58
N SER A 73 5.63 3.50 -5.75
CA SER A 73 4.77 2.35 -5.47
C SER A 73 4.54 2.19 -3.96
N VAL A 74 3.50 1.44 -3.60
CA VAL A 74 3.13 1.18 -2.21
C VAL A 74 3.28 -0.30 -1.93
N LEU A 75 4.01 -0.65 -0.88
CA LEU A 75 4.23 -2.01 -0.43
C LEU A 75 3.67 -2.19 0.99
N PRO A 76 2.47 -2.76 1.13
CA PRO A 76 1.94 -3.17 2.43
C PRO A 76 2.79 -4.32 3.00
N VAL A 77 3.21 -4.16 4.26
CA VAL A 77 3.95 -5.19 5.01
C VAL A 77 3.29 -5.47 6.34
N LEU A 78 3.25 -6.76 6.72
CA LEU A 78 2.73 -7.26 7.99
C LEU A 78 3.89 -7.72 8.87
N VAL A 79 3.77 -7.50 10.17
CA VAL A 79 4.74 -7.96 11.16
C VAL A 79 4.39 -9.37 11.62
N ALA A 80 5.28 -10.33 11.34
CA ALA A 80 5.13 -11.72 11.76
C ALA A 80 5.82 -12.03 13.10
N SER A 81 6.79 -11.20 13.52
CA SER A 81 7.55 -11.43 14.76
C SER A 81 8.01 -10.14 15.43
N ARG A 82 8.50 -10.26 16.68
CA ARG A 82 9.10 -9.13 17.40
C ARG A 82 10.31 -8.55 16.67
N LEU A 83 11.11 -9.39 16.01
CA LEU A 83 12.21 -8.95 15.17
C LEU A 83 11.70 -8.16 13.96
N GLY A 84 10.63 -8.66 13.31
CA GLY A 84 9.95 -7.93 12.23
C GLY A 84 9.49 -6.55 12.66
N TYR A 85 8.90 -6.41 13.85
CA TYR A 85 8.49 -5.10 14.37
C TYR A 85 9.67 -4.14 14.53
N ALA A 86 10.80 -4.64 15.06
CA ALA A 86 12.01 -3.85 15.22
C ALA A 86 12.59 -3.44 13.86
N ASN A 87 12.63 -4.37 12.90
CA ASN A 87 13.10 -4.12 11.54
C ASN A 87 12.22 -3.09 10.82
N LEU A 88 10.90 -3.21 10.90
CA LEU A 88 9.96 -2.25 10.33
C LEU A 88 10.17 -0.84 10.91
N CYS A 89 10.31 -0.73 12.24
CA CYS A 89 10.59 0.54 12.89
C CYS A 89 11.91 1.16 12.42
N SER A 90 12.98 0.36 12.34
CA SER A 90 14.30 0.80 11.88
C SER A 90 14.26 1.28 10.42
N LEU A 91 13.65 0.50 9.53
CA LEU A 91 13.47 0.84 8.12
C LEU A 91 12.73 2.17 7.94
N LEU A 92 11.58 2.31 8.61
CA LEU A 92 10.80 3.54 8.57
C LEU A 92 11.59 4.73 9.14
N THR A 93 12.32 4.52 10.23
CA THR A 93 13.16 5.57 10.84
C THR A 93 14.24 6.04 9.87
N GLN A 94 14.95 5.13 9.21
CA GLN A 94 15.96 5.47 8.21
C GLN A 94 15.37 6.22 7.02
N ALA A 95 14.21 5.76 6.52
CA ALA A 95 13.54 6.42 5.41
C ALA A 95 13.06 7.84 5.77
N HIS A 96 12.51 8.05 6.97
CA HIS A 96 12.11 9.39 7.45
C HIS A 96 13.31 10.31 7.69
N LEU A 97 14.43 9.80 8.23
CA LEU A 97 15.63 10.61 8.49
C LEU A 97 16.29 11.11 7.19
N ARG A 98 16.14 10.35 6.11
CA ARG A 98 16.66 10.71 4.79
C ARG A 98 15.78 11.73 4.07
N SER A 99 14.48 11.76 4.34
CA SER A 99 13.55 12.66 3.67
C SER A 99 13.73 14.11 4.14
N GLU A 100 14.03 15.00 3.20
CA GLU A 100 14.16 16.44 3.47
C GLU A 100 12.79 17.14 3.62
N VAL A 101 11.76 16.57 3.00
CA VAL A 101 10.40 17.10 3.01
C VAL A 101 9.58 16.44 4.12
N LYS A 102 8.97 17.27 4.98
CA LYS A 102 8.12 16.79 6.06
C LYS A 102 6.92 16.00 5.53
N GLY A 103 6.77 14.76 5.99
CA GLY A 103 5.65 13.88 5.63
C GLY A 103 5.91 13.00 4.41
N GLU A 104 7.05 13.20 3.73
CA GLU A 104 7.55 12.24 2.76
C GLU A 104 8.42 11.20 3.47
N CYS A 105 8.34 9.96 2.99
CA CYS A 105 9.14 8.84 3.45
C CYS A 105 9.20 7.88 2.28
N ALA A 106 10.41 7.66 1.76
CA ALA A 106 10.65 6.80 0.61
C ALA A 106 11.65 5.71 1.01
N VAL A 107 11.15 4.49 1.11
CA VAL A 107 11.95 3.29 1.30
C VAL A 107 12.59 2.91 -0.02
N LYS A 108 13.88 2.62 -0.01
CA LYS A 108 14.56 2.15 -1.21
C LYS A 108 14.45 0.65 -1.35
N TRP A 109 14.45 0.15 -2.58
CA TRP A 109 14.41 -1.29 -2.84
C TRP A 109 15.66 -2.02 -2.32
N GLU A 110 16.82 -1.35 -2.34
CA GLU A 110 18.09 -1.89 -1.83
C GLU A 110 18.11 -2.11 -0.31
N GLU A 111 17.23 -1.44 0.44
CA GLU A 111 17.16 -1.54 1.91
C GLU A 111 16.31 -2.74 2.35
N LEU A 112 15.38 -3.21 1.51
CA LEU A 112 14.43 -4.26 1.90
C LEU A 112 15.12 -5.54 2.41
N PRO A 113 16.18 -6.08 1.76
CA PRO A 113 16.83 -7.31 2.23
C PRO A 113 17.40 -7.19 3.65
N GLU A 114 17.82 -5.99 4.09
CA GLU A 114 18.37 -5.76 5.43
C GLU A 114 17.30 -5.89 6.52
N PHE A 115 16.06 -5.49 6.21
CA PHE A 115 14.97 -5.38 7.18
C PHE A 115 13.82 -6.38 6.96
N ALA A 116 13.89 -7.22 5.93
CA ALA A 116 12.79 -8.12 5.57
C ALA A 116 12.52 -9.23 6.59
N GLN A 117 13.50 -9.62 7.41
CA GLN A 117 13.34 -10.73 8.35
C GLN A 117 12.19 -10.47 9.34
N GLY A 118 11.25 -11.40 9.41
CA GLY A 118 10.08 -11.30 10.30
C GLY A 118 8.95 -10.41 9.76
N LEU A 119 9.03 -9.99 8.50
CA LEU A 119 7.98 -9.28 7.78
C LEU A 119 7.37 -10.16 6.69
N ILE A 120 6.13 -9.86 6.34
CA ILE A 120 5.39 -10.46 5.21
C ILE A 120 4.98 -9.33 4.28
N ALA A 121 5.25 -9.47 2.98
CA ALA A 121 4.93 -8.48 1.97
C ALA A 121 3.67 -8.84 1.18
N LEU A 122 2.81 -7.85 0.94
CA LEU A 122 1.64 -7.98 0.08
C LEU A 122 1.90 -7.25 -1.24
N LEU A 123 2.06 -7.99 -2.32
CA LEU A 123 2.22 -7.46 -3.66
C LEU A 123 0.85 -7.25 -4.30
N GLY A 124 0.36 -6.01 -4.34
CA GLY A 124 -0.98 -5.67 -4.84
C GLY A 124 -0.98 -4.66 -5.97
N LEU A 125 -2.18 -4.25 -6.39
CA LEU A 125 -2.44 -3.21 -7.40
C LEU A 125 -1.70 -1.89 -7.17
N GLY A 126 -1.36 -1.53 -5.93
CA GLY A 126 -0.56 -0.34 -5.61
C GLY A 126 0.96 -0.53 -5.75
N SER A 127 1.41 -1.78 -5.75
CA SER A 127 2.80 -2.20 -5.99
C SER A 127 3.06 -2.53 -7.46
N VAL A 128 2.01 -2.85 -8.21
CA VAL A 128 2.02 -3.06 -9.65
C VAL A 128 1.67 -1.73 -10.31
N ASN A 129 2.53 -1.17 -11.16
CA ASN A 129 2.20 0.01 -11.97
C ASN A 129 1.15 -0.33 -13.07
N CYS A 130 0.03 -0.96 -12.70
CA CYS A 130 -1.16 -0.97 -13.52
C CYS A 130 -1.90 0.34 -13.23
N GLN A 131 -1.38 1.45 -13.73
CA GLN A 131 -2.25 2.60 -13.95
C GLN A 131 -3.42 2.10 -14.81
N PRO A 132 -4.69 2.16 -14.35
CA PRO A 132 -5.78 2.12 -15.32
C PRO A 132 -5.49 3.27 -16.26
N ALA A 133 -5.50 3.04 -17.58
CA ALA A 133 -5.23 4.06 -18.58
C ALA A 133 -6.13 5.28 -18.32
N VAL A 134 -5.62 6.25 -17.56
CA VAL A 134 -6.21 7.56 -17.40
C VAL A 134 -5.68 8.34 -18.58
N PHE A 135 -6.49 8.37 -19.63
CA PHE A 135 -6.33 9.32 -20.71
C PHE A 135 -6.32 10.72 -20.09
N GLY A 136 -5.15 11.38 -20.11
CA GLY A 136 -4.99 12.78 -19.72
C GLY A 136 -4.43 13.01 -18.31
N SER A 137 -3.16 12.68 -18.08
CA SER A 137 -2.32 13.51 -17.20
C SER A 137 -1.52 14.47 -18.08
N LEU A 138 -2.00 15.71 -18.18
CA LEU A 138 -1.17 16.80 -18.70
C LEU A 138 0.05 16.96 -17.76
N PRO A 139 1.28 17.00 -18.29
CA PRO A 139 2.43 17.37 -17.48
C PRO A 139 2.21 18.77 -16.94
N LYS A 140 2.43 18.97 -15.63
CA LYS A 140 2.53 20.31 -15.04
C LYS A 140 3.72 20.99 -15.69
N THR A 141 3.47 21.81 -16.71
CA THR A 141 4.44 22.68 -17.33
C THR A 141 4.84 23.76 -16.33
N SER A 142 6.01 23.63 -15.71
CA SER A 142 6.77 24.79 -15.26
C SER A 142 7.47 25.38 -16.49
N SER A 143 7.13 26.63 -16.76
CA SER A 143 7.61 27.42 -17.88
C SER A 143 9.10 27.75 -17.77
N THR A 144 9.72 27.84 -18.96
CA THR A 144 10.88 28.68 -19.34
C THR A 144 12.24 28.33 -18.74
N HIS A 145 13.08 27.62 -19.50
CA HIS A 145 14.06 28.27 -20.39
C HIS A 145 14.57 27.28 -21.47
N VAL A 146 14.41 27.70 -22.73
CA VAL A 146 14.95 27.07 -23.93
C VAL A 146 16.43 27.45 -24.04
N CYS A 147 17.29 26.47 -24.34
CA CYS A 147 18.45 26.64 -25.23
C CYS A 147 18.81 25.28 -25.85
N GLN A 148 18.72 25.22 -27.17
CA GLN A 148 19.09 24.10 -28.02
C GLN A 148 20.62 23.98 -28.14
N SER A 149 21.12 22.74 -28.21
CA SER A 149 21.90 22.28 -29.37
C SER A 149 22.20 20.78 -29.26
N ASP A 150 21.96 20.11 -30.37
CA ASP A 150 22.28 18.72 -30.66
C ASP A 150 23.79 18.48 -30.64
N HIS A 151 24.23 17.28 -30.21
CA HIS A 151 25.15 16.42 -30.98
C HIS A 151 25.33 15.05 -30.29
N ALA A 152 25.35 14.02 -31.13
CA ALA A 152 25.49 12.60 -30.83
C ALA A 152 26.78 12.24 -30.07
N VAL A 153 26.80 11.04 -29.44
CA VAL A 153 27.81 9.98 -29.68
C VAL A 153 27.44 8.72 -28.88
N GLN A 154 27.64 7.60 -29.57
CA GLN A 154 27.43 6.22 -29.14
C GLN A 154 28.41 5.77 -28.04
N GLN A 155 27.95 4.78 -27.27
CA GLN A 155 28.70 3.68 -26.63
C GLN A 155 29.97 4.02 -25.82
N ALA A 156 29.90 3.71 -24.52
CA ALA A 156 31.02 3.10 -23.81
C ALA A 156 30.49 2.01 -22.86
N ALA A 157 30.70 0.75 -23.27
CA ALA A 157 30.65 -0.39 -22.37
C ALA A 157 31.79 -0.25 -21.35
N GLY A 158 31.44 -0.16 -20.07
CA GLY A 158 32.38 -0.13 -18.95
C GLY A 158 31.75 -0.86 -17.77
N GLN A 159 32.29 -2.03 -17.47
CA GLN A 159 31.89 -2.86 -16.34
C GLN A 159 32.05 -2.09 -15.03
N SER A 160 30.94 -1.84 -14.33
CA SER A 160 30.95 -1.50 -12.90
C SER A 160 29.84 -2.29 -12.20
N ARG A 161 30.21 -2.98 -11.12
CA ARG A 161 29.36 -3.87 -10.35
C ARG A 161 28.31 -3.07 -9.55
N LEU A 162 27.04 -3.45 -9.74
CA LEU A 162 25.89 -3.30 -8.83
C LEU A 162 25.61 -1.87 -8.30
N ALA A 163 25.03 -1.04 -9.17
CA ALA A 163 24.01 -0.09 -8.72
C ALA A 163 22.67 -0.82 -8.82
N ALA A 164 22.05 -1.18 -7.70
CA ALA A 164 20.71 -1.78 -7.71
C ALA A 164 19.70 -0.71 -8.12
N CYS A 165 19.41 -0.62 -9.41
CA CYS A 165 18.35 0.25 -9.91
C CYS A 165 17.00 -0.22 -9.36
N SER A 166 16.09 0.73 -9.08
CA SER A 166 14.70 0.40 -8.75
C SER A 166 14.12 -0.54 -9.83
N PRO A 167 13.40 -1.60 -9.43
CA PRO A 167 12.86 -2.59 -10.37
C PRO A 167 11.94 -1.91 -11.39
N GLN A 168 12.17 -2.20 -12.68
CA GLN A 168 11.58 -1.45 -13.78
C GLN A 168 10.19 -1.96 -14.17
N ASN A 169 9.92 -3.24 -13.89
CA ASN A 169 8.64 -3.87 -14.18
C ASN A 169 8.15 -4.71 -12.98
N THR A 170 6.93 -5.23 -13.08
CA THR A 170 6.30 -6.02 -12.02
C THR A 170 7.00 -7.35 -11.73
N GLU A 171 7.63 -7.94 -12.74
CA GLU A 171 8.37 -9.20 -12.61
C GLU A 171 9.64 -9.00 -11.78
N ASP A 172 10.39 -7.93 -12.08
CA ASP A 172 11.58 -7.53 -11.32
C ASP A 172 11.20 -7.22 -9.87
N ARG A 173 10.07 -6.50 -9.66
CA ARG A 173 9.56 -6.20 -8.32
C ARG A 173 9.27 -7.47 -7.54
N ALA A 174 8.58 -8.44 -8.14
CA ALA A 174 8.30 -9.70 -7.45
C ALA A 174 9.57 -10.47 -7.15
N GLN A 175 10.55 -10.50 -8.07
CA GLN A 175 11.81 -11.18 -7.82
C GLN A 175 12.58 -10.50 -6.67
N CYS A 176 12.67 -9.17 -6.64
CA CYS A 176 13.27 -8.43 -5.53
C CYS A 176 12.58 -8.73 -4.20
N LEU A 177 11.24 -8.80 -4.18
CA LEU A 177 10.49 -9.15 -2.96
C LEU A 177 10.73 -10.61 -2.54
N ILE A 178 10.76 -11.55 -3.48
CA ILE A 178 11.05 -12.96 -3.19
C ILE A 178 12.45 -13.10 -2.61
N ASP A 179 13.44 -12.41 -3.17
CA ASP A 179 14.82 -12.46 -2.73
C ASP A 179 15.00 -11.80 -1.34
N ALA A 180 14.25 -10.74 -1.05
CA ALA A 180 14.32 -10.03 0.23
C ALA A 180 13.54 -10.76 1.35
N PHE A 181 12.26 -11.09 1.12
CA PHE A 181 11.36 -11.61 2.15
C PHE A 181 11.32 -13.14 2.22
N GLY A 182 11.75 -13.83 1.17
CA GLY A 182 11.48 -15.25 0.99
C GLY A 182 10.09 -15.48 0.39
N ARG A 183 9.98 -16.48 -0.49
CA ARG A 183 8.76 -16.75 -1.27
C ARG A 183 7.53 -16.99 -0.39
N GLU A 184 7.72 -17.64 0.75
CA GLU A 184 6.68 -17.97 1.73
C GLU A 184 6.12 -16.75 2.48
N ASN A 185 6.84 -15.63 2.42
CA ASN A 185 6.46 -14.36 3.06
C ASN A 185 6.05 -13.31 2.03
N VAL A 186 5.83 -13.68 0.76
CA VAL A 186 5.30 -12.80 -0.29
C VAL A 186 3.97 -13.34 -0.79
N TYR A 187 2.94 -12.52 -0.69
CA TYR A 187 1.58 -12.85 -1.12
C TYR A 187 1.17 -11.89 -2.22
N VAL A 188 0.47 -12.38 -3.24
CA VAL A 188 -0.19 -11.51 -4.22
C VAL A 188 -1.55 -11.13 -3.68
N GLU A 189 -1.72 -9.83 -3.46
CA GLU A 189 -2.94 -9.25 -2.91
C GLU A 189 -3.96 -8.97 -4.02
N VAL A 190 -5.19 -9.45 -3.83
CA VAL A 190 -6.31 -9.22 -4.71
C VAL A 190 -7.43 -8.52 -3.94
N GLN A 191 -7.95 -7.44 -4.52
CA GLN A 191 -9.04 -6.65 -3.96
C GLN A 191 -10.17 -6.54 -4.99
N ARG A 192 -11.43 -6.43 -4.52
CA ARG A 192 -12.59 -6.27 -5.40
C ARG A 192 -13.52 -5.19 -4.85
N HIS A 193 -13.59 -4.10 -5.58
CA HIS A 193 -14.42 -2.92 -5.31
C HIS A 193 -15.43 -2.66 -6.43
N PHE A 194 -15.71 -3.67 -7.27
CA PHE A 194 -16.69 -3.60 -8.37
C PHE A 194 -16.43 -2.44 -9.35
N LEU A 195 -15.15 -2.11 -9.55
CA LEU A 195 -14.76 -1.08 -10.51
C LEU A 195 -14.65 -1.68 -11.91
N ARG A 196 -15.03 -0.88 -12.92
CA ARG A 196 -14.93 -1.32 -14.31
C ARG A 196 -13.46 -1.64 -14.66
N GLY A 197 -13.22 -2.86 -15.12
CA GLY A 197 -11.88 -3.33 -15.51
C GLY A 197 -11.06 -3.96 -14.38
N GLU A 198 -11.52 -3.88 -13.13
CA GLU A 198 -10.84 -4.49 -11.98
C GLU A 198 -10.75 -6.01 -12.12
N ASP A 199 -11.82 -6.67 -12.60
CA ASP A 199 -11.80 -8.12 -12.88
C ASP A 199 -10.67 -8.52 -13.84
N ARG A 200 -10.35 -7.68 -14.84
CA ARG A 200 -9.25 -7.94 -15.77
C ARG A 200 -7.91 -7.85 -15.05
N VAL A 201 -7.74 -6.85 -14.17
CA VAL A 201 -6.51 -6.70 -13.40
C VAL A 201 -6.36 -7.83 -12.38
N ASN A 202 -7.44 -8.22 -11.70
CA ASN A 202 -7.44 -9.34 -10.76
C ASN A 202 -7.09 -10.66 -11.46
N ARG A 203 -7.59 -10.91 -12.67
CA ARG A 203 -7.15 -12.07 -13.47
C ARG A 203 -5.66 -12.03 -13.78
N ALA A 204 -5.14 -10.86 -14.19
CA ALA A 204 -3.70 -10.70 -14.42
C ALA A 204 -2.88 -10.93 -13.16
N LEU A 205 -3.36 -10.51 -11.98
CA LEU A 205 -2.71 -10.79 -10.68
C LEU A 205 -2.75 -12.28 -10.33
N VAL A 206 -3.86 -12.98 -10.61
CA VAL A 206 -3.96 -14.44 -10.41
C VAL A 206 -3.01 -15.20 -11.33
N ASP A 207 -2.94 -14.81 -12.61
CA ASP A 207 -1.99 -15.39 -13.57
C ASP A 207 -0.54 -15.11 -13.14
N PHE A 208 -0.28 -13.89 -12.64
CA PHE A 208 1.00 -13.48 -12.10
C PHE A 208 1.41 -14.30 -10.86
N ALA A 209 0.51 -14.46 -9.89
CA ALA A 209 0.73 -15.30 -8.72
C ALA A 209 1.06 -16.74 -9.11
N SER A 210 0.35 -17.27 -10.12
CA SER A 210 0.61 -18.62 -10.67
C SER A 210 1.98 -18.73 -11.32
N LYS A 211 2.37 -17.73 -12.14
CA LYS A 211 3.70 -17.66 -12.79
C LYS A 211 4.83 -17.67 -11.77
N PHE A 212 4.70 -16.85 -10.71
CA PHE A 212 5.71 -16.73 -9.66
C PHE A 212 5.50 -17.70 -8.49
N ARG A 213 4.54 -18.64 -8.56
CA ARG A 213 4.22 -19.58 -7.47
C ARG A 213 4.08 -18.89 -6.10
N LEU A 214 3.41 -17.75 -6.10
CA LEU A 214 3.07 -16.98 -4.90
C LEU A 214 1.66 -17.31 -4.46
N ALA A 215 1.42 -17.32 -3.15
CA ALA A 215 0.08 -17.50 -2.62
C ALA A 215 -0.75 -16.23 -2.86
N LEU A 216 -2.05 -16.42 -3.10
CA LEU A 216 -3.00 -15.32 -3.21
C LEU A 216 -3.57 -14.99 -1.83
N ILE A 217 -3.84 -13.71 -1.61
CA ILE A 217 -4.55 -13.24 -0.43
C ILE A 217 -5.62 -12.24 -0.83
N ALA A 218 -6.82 -12.40 -0.29
CA ALA A 218 -7.92 -11.47 -0.49
C ALA A 218 -7.92 -10.45 0.65
N THR A 219 -7.98 -9.17 0.29
CA THR A 219 -8.14 -8.05 1.21
C THR A 219 -9.16 -7.07 0.64
N ASN A 220 -9.57 -6.08 1.42
CA ASN A 220 -10.46 -5.03 0.93
C ASN A 220 -9.82 -3.63 0.95
N GLY A 221 -8.54 -3.51 1.34
CA GLY A 221 -7.81 -2.24 1.36
C GLY A 221 -8.60 -1.15 2.08
N VAL A 222 -9.01 -1.45 3.30
CA VAL A 222 -9.98 -0.69 4.09
C VAL A 222 -9.43 0.69 4.43
N GLN A 223 -10.21 1.73 4.15
CA GLN A 223 -9.85 3.13 4.45
C GLN A 223 -10.80 3.78 5.45
N TYR A 224 -11.92 3.12 5.77
CA TYR A 224 -12.90 3.57 6.74
C TYR A 224 -13.64 2.39 7.36
N ALA A 225 -14.16 2.52 8.57
CA ALA A 225 -14.80 1.41 9.28
C ALA A 225 -16.16 1.03 8.66
N LYS A 226 -16.98 2.02 8.29
CA LYS A 226 -18.34 1.84 7.73
C LYS A 226 -18.50 2.61 6.42
N PRO A 227 -19.46 2.25 5.53
CA PRO A 227 -19.62 2.86 4.21
C PRO A 227 -19.74 4.39 4.20
N TYR A 228 -20.37 4.99 5.22
CA TYR A 228 -20.49 6.45 5.32
C TYR A 228 -19.14 7.17 5.45
N GLY A 229 -18.08 6.47 5.88
CA GLY A 229 -16.73 7.02 6.00
C GLY A 229 -16.12 7.44 4.65
N ARG A 230 -16.69 6.96 3.53
CA ARG A 230 -16.33 7.41 2.18
C ARG A 230 -16.38 8.94 2.04
N GLN A 231 -17.42 9.59 2.57
CA GLN A 231 -17.59 11.04 2.45
C GLN A 231 -16.45 11.81 3.14
N VAL A 232 -16.01 11.32 4.31
CA VAL A 232 -14.87 11.89 5.04
C VAL A 232 -13.58 11.70 4.24
N LEU A 233 -13.39 10.51 3.66
CA LEU A 233 -12.23 10.23 2.82
C LEU A 233 -12.19 11.11 1.55
N ASP A 234 -13.33 11.37 0.93
CA ASP A 234 -13.43 12.24 -0.25
C ASP A 234 -13.03 13.69 0.12
N VAL A 235 -13.47 14.19 1.29
CA VAL A 235 -13.02 15.49 1.82
C VAL A 235 -11.51 15.50 2.08
N PHE A 236 -10.97 14.45 2.70
CA PHE A 236 -9.52 14.34 2.93
C PHE A 236 -8.73 14.30 1.63
N THR A 237 -9.25 13.64 0.61
CA THR A 237 -8.67 13.65 -0.73
C THR A 237 -8.67 15.05 -1.31
N CYS A 238 -9.76 15.80 -1.18
CA CYS A 238 -9.81 17.20 -1.62
C CYS A 238 -8.77 18.08 -0.92
N ILE A 239 -8.61 17.92 0.40
CA ILE A 239 -7.59 18.65 1.18
C ILE A 239 -6.18 18.29 0.69
N ARG A 240 -5.90 17.00 0.50
CA ARG A 240 -4.59 16.50 0.04
C ARG A 240 -4.23 17.00 -1.35
N GLU A 241 -5.19 17.01 -2.26
CA GLU A 241 -5.00 17.42 -3.65
C GLU A 241 -5.23 18.93 -3.88
N HIS A 242 -5.46 19.69 -2.80
CA HIS A 242 -5.74 21.13 -2.84
C HIS A 242 -6.88 21.52 -3.81
N THR A 243 -7.98 20.78 -3.74
CA THR A 243 -9.16 20.96 -4.62
C THR A 243 -10.46 20.99 -3.82
N HIS A 244 -11.58 21.22 -4.51
CA HIS A 244 -12.93 21.19 -3.95
C HIS A 244 -13.69 19.95 -4.42
N LEU A 245 -14.69 19.51 -3.64
CA LEU A 245 -15.50 18.33 -3.96
C LEU A 245 -16.09 18.39 -5.38
N ASP A 246 -16.59 19.56 -5.78
CA ASP A 246 -17.20 19.78 -7.10
C ASP A 246 -16.20 19.63 -8.26
N LEU A 247 -14.90 19.84 -8.01
CA LEU A 247 -13.83 19.81 -9.00
C LEU A 247 -12.96 18.54 -8.91
N ALA A 248 -13.08 17.76 -7.83
CA ALA A 248 -12.21 16.62 -7.57
C ALA A 248 -12.39 15.49 -8.61
N GLY A 249 -13.59 15.34 -9.18
CA GLY A 249 -13.86 14.42 -10.29
C GLY A 249 -13.35 13.00 -10.00
N LYS A 250 -12.41 12.51 -10.83
CA LYS A 250 -11.84 11.15 -10.73
C LYS A 250 -10.85 10.96 -9.57
N LEU A 251 -10.51 12.02 -8.83
CA LEU A 251 -9.68 11.90 -7.63
C LEU A 251 -10.45 11.22 -6.48
N LEU A 252 -11.77 11.35 -6.47
CA LEU A 252 -12.63 10.76 -5.44
C LEU A 252 -12.86 9.27 -5.69
N THR A 253 -13.17 8.56 -4.61
CA THR A 253 -13.55 7.15 -4.71
C THR A 253 -14.87 7.01 -5.47
N GLN A 254 -14.97 6.04 -6.40
CA GLN A 254 -16.19 5.87 -7.21
C GLN A 254 -17.38 5.34 -6.39
N ASN A 255 -17.10 4.53 -5.37
CA ASN A 255 -18.10 3.90 -4.52
C ASN A 255 -17.59 3.77 -3.07
N ALA A 256 -18.43 3.22 -2.18
CA ALA A 256 -18.15 3.09 -0.75
C ALA A 256 -17.56 1.71 -0.38
N GLU A 257 -16.89 1.02 -1.30
CA GLU A 257 -16.51 -0.39 -1.14
C GLU A 257 -15.32 -0.63 -0.21
N ARG A 258 -14.57 0.41 0.19
CA ARG A 258 -13.37 0.31 1.05
C ARG A 258 -13.68 0.40 2.54
N HIS A 259 -14.82 -0.16 2.96
CA HIS A 259 -15.18 -0.32 4.37
C HIS A 259 -14.84 -1.73 4.89
N LEU A 260 -14.93 -1.97 6.21
CA LEU A 260 -14.83 -3.34 6.72
C LEU A 260 -16.04 -4.16 6.26
N LYS A 261 -15.77 -5.25 5.55
CA LYS A 261 -16.78 -6.17 5.02
C LYS A 261 -16.84 -7.45 5.86
N SER A 262 -18.04 -8.00 6.00
CA SER A 262 -18.27 -9.33 6.55
C SER A 262 -17.71 -10.43 5.63
N ASP A 263 -17.57 -11.65 6.16
CA ASP A 263 -17.21 -12.83 5.36
C ASP A 263 -18.18 -13.08 4.20
N ALA A 264 -19.48 -12.82 4.39
CA ALA A 264 -20.48 -12.98 3.35
C ALA A 264 -20.29 -11.96 2.21
N GLU A 265 -20.04 -10.69 2.54
CA GLU A 265 -19.79 -9.63 1.57
C GLU A 265 -18.49 -9.84 0.80
N MET A 266 -17.44 -10.36 1.45
CA MET A 266 -16.17 -10.66 0.78
C MET A 266 -16.26 -11.86 -0.18
N ARG A 267 -17.25 -12.74 -0.01
CA ARG A 267 -17.46 -13.92 -0.87
C ARG A 267 -18.39 -13.66 -2.06
N ALA A 268 -19.12 -12.55 -2.07
CA ALA A 268 -20.05 -12.17 -3.13
C ALA A 268 -19.31 -11.61 -4.36
#